data_AF-A0A1M6T607-F1
#
_entry.id   AF-A0A1M6T607-F1
#
_cell.length_a   1.000
_cell.length_b   1.000
_cell.length_c   1.000
_cell.angle_alpha   90.00
_cell.angle_beta   90.00
_cell.angle_gamma   90.00
#
_symmetry.space_group_name_H-M   'P 1'
#
loop_
_entity.id
_entity.type
_entity.pdbx_description
1 polymer ?
#
loop_
_entity_poly.entity_id
_entity_poly.type
_entity_poly.pdbx_seq_one_letter_code
_entity_poly.pdbx_strand_id
1 'polypeptide(L)' 'MIAGACAKRGRIRVTTLYPGGMDTDLYANAGTAPEVSHGQEWMMPPERVAAAVAFVLRLLEDTVVSRLTIGPNLGPR' A
#
# COMPACT_ATOMS: atom_id res chain seq x y z
N MET A 1 -40.43 16.17 -21.01
CA MET A 1 -39.65 14.99 -20.62
C MET A 1 -38.25 15.45 -20.26
N ILE A 2 -37.91 15.48 -18.97
CA ILE A 2 -36.55 15.79 -18.54
C ILE A 2 -35.81 14.46 -18.58
N ALA A 3 -34.89 14.30 -19.54
CA ALA A 3 -33.98 13.18 -19.56
C ALA A 3 -33.17 13.22 -18.27
N GLY A 4 -33.48 12.31 -17.35
CA GLY A 4 -32.68 12.08 -16.16
C GLY A 4 -31.30 11.66 -16.60
N ALA A 5 -30.34 12.58 -16.53
CA ALA A 5 -28.93 12.24 -16.59
C ALA A 5 -28.65 11.31 -15.40
N CYS A 6 -28.81 10.01 -15.61
CA CYS A 6 -28.29 9.00 -14.73
C CYS A 6 -26.77 9.17 -14.79
N ALA A 7 -26.23 9.94 -13.84
CA ALA A 7 -24.80 10.10 -13.66
C ALA A 7 -24.17 8.72 -13.77
N LYS A 8 -23.25 8.53 -14.73
CA LYS A 8 -22.47 7.30 -14.87
C LYS A 8 -21.94 6.97 -13.47
N ARG A 9 -22.49 5.94 -12.82
CA ARG A 9 -21.99 5.46 -11.52
C ARG A 9 -20.50 5.19 -11.73
N GLY A 10 -19.64 6.02 -11.15
CA GLY A 10 -18.19 5.85 -11.28
C GLY A 10 -17.83 4.43 -10.83
N ARG A 11 -17.09 3.69 -11.65
CA ARG A 11 -16.59 2.37 -11.25
C ARG A 11 -15.52 2.61 -10.18
N ILE A 12 -15.89 2.42 -8.92
CA ILE A 12 -14.96 2.55 -7.80
C ILE A 12 -14.12 1.28 -7.74
N ARG A 13 -12.79 1.43 -7.77
CA ARG A 13 -11.84 0.35 -7.49
C ARG A 13 -11.40 0.45 -6.04
N VAL A 14 -11.42 -0.69 -5.34
CA VAL A 14 -10.99 -0.79 -3.94
C VAL A 14 -9.88 -1.83 -3.85
N THR A 15 -8.77 -1.45 -3.23
CA THR A 15 -7.62 -2.32 -2.99
C THR A 15 -7.25 -2.26 -1.52
N THR A 16 -7.11 -3.42 -0.89
CA THR A 16 -6.52 -3.50 0.45
C THR A 16 -5.02 -3.78 0.35
N LEU A 17 -4.22 -2.96 1.01
CA LEU A 17 -2.76 -3.06 1.03
C LEU A 17 -2.29 -3.60 2.39
N TYR A 18 -1.39 -4.58 2.35
CA TYR A 18 -0.76 -5.20 3.53
C TYR A 18 0.77 -5.07 3.40
N PRO A 19 1.36 -3.94 3.85
CA PRO A 19 2.81 -3.80 3.87
C PRO A 19 3.41 -4.59 5.05
N GLY A 20 4.58 -5.18 4.83
CA GLY A 20 5.45 -5.69 5.90
C GLY A 20 6.08 -4.53 6.68
N GLY A 21 7.09 -4.83 7.50
CA GLY A 21 7.83 -3.81 8.23
C GLY A 21 8.35 -2.71 7.31
N MET A 22 8.10 -1.45 7.66
CA MET A 22 8.55 -0.28 6.90
C MET A 22 9.31 0.69 7.80
N ASP A 23 10.37 1.27 7.25
CA ASP A 23 11.15 2.30 7.92
C ASP A 23 10.38 3.63 7.85
N THR A 24 9.57 3.86 8.89
CA THR A 24 8.70 5.03 9.07
C THR A 24 8.63 5.35 10.56
N ASP A 25 8.10 6.52 10.91
CA ASP A 25 7.93 6.91 12.31
C ASP A 25 6.90 6.07 13.08
N LEU A 26 6.25 5.07 12.45
CA LEU A 26 5.28 4.20 13.10
C LEU A 26 5.83 3.55 14.38
N TYR A 27 7.04 3.00 14.33
CA TYR A 27 7.63 2.29 15.47
C TYR A 27 8.10 3.26 16.57
N ALA A 28 8.68 4.39 16.18
CA ALA A 28 9.05 5.47 17.11
C ALA A 28 7.81 6.00 17.84
N ASN A 29 6.73 6.28 17.11
CA ASN A 29 5.45 6.74 17.67
C ASN A 29 4.75 5.68 18.53
N ALA A 30 5.04 4.39 18.30
CA ALA A 30 4.57 3.29 19.14
C ALA A 30 5.40 3.09 20.42
N GLY A 31 6.44 3.91 20.65
CA GLY A 31 7.30 3.82 21.84
C GLY A 31 8.39 2.76 21.74
N THR A 32 8.73 2.31 20.53
CA THR A 32 9.87 1.42 20.30
C THR A 32 11.18 2.14 20.63
N ALA A 33 12.15 1.42 21.20
CA ALA A 33 13.45 2.01 21.53
C ALA A 33 14.13 2.60 20.27
N PRO A 34 14.79 3.78 20.37
CA PRO A 34 15.39 4.47 19.21
C PRO A 34 16.35 3.59 18.39
N GLU A 35 17.05 2.67 19.04
CA GLU A 35 18.05 1.79 18.41
C GLU A 35 17.41 0.74 17.49
N VAL A 36 16.11 0.49 17.63
CA VAL A 36 15.38 -0.53 16.86
C VAL A 36 14.14 0.03 16.13
N SER A 37 13.89 1.34 16.23
CA SER A 37 12.73 1.98 15.59
C SER A 37 12.93 2.30 14.10
N HIS A 38 14.18 2.27 13.61
CA HIS A 38 14.55 2.55 12.21
C HIS A 38 15.67 1.63 11.71
N GLY A 39 15.88 1.58 10.39
CA GLY A 39 17.06 0.98 9.76
C GLY A 39 17.26 -0.52 9.97
N GLN A 40 16.23 -1.25 10.41
CA GLN A 40 16.35 -2.68 10.67
C GLN A 40 16.30 -3.49 9.36
N GLU A 41 16.98 -4.63 9.30
CA GLU A 41 17.02 -5.50 8.11
C GLU A 41 15.61 -5.95 7.67
N TRP A 42 14.70 -6.11 8.63
CA TRP A 42 13.31 -6.47 8.39
C TRP A 42 12.43 -5.29 7.96
N MET A 43 12.97 -4.08 7.83
CA MET A 43 12.25 -2.90 7.36
C MET A 43 12.51 -2.63 5.88
N MET A 44 11.45 -2.33 5.15
CA MET A 44 11.54 -1.80 3.79
C MET A 44 11.51 -0.27 3.79
N PRO A 45 12.21 0.39 2.86
CA PRO A 45 12.03 1.82 2.65
C PRO A 45 10.61 2.09 2.10
N PRO A 46 9.92 3.17 2.55
CA PRO A 46 8.53 3.45 2.22
C PRO A 46 8.27 3.64 0.72
N GLU A 47 9.29 4.05 -0.04
CA GLU A 47 9.25 4.21 -1.50
C GLU A 47 8.90 2.90 -2.22
N ARG A 48 9.23 1.74 -1.63
CA ARG A 48 8.88 0.43 -2.19
C ARG A 48 7.37 0.18 -2.13
N VAL A 49 6.72 0.59 -1.06
CA VAL A 49 5.26 0.49 -0.91
C VAL A 49 4.57 1.53 -1.80
N ALA A 50 5.11 2.74 -1.89
CA ALA A 50 4.61 3.75 -2.83
C ALA A 50 4.67 3.27 -4.29
N ALA A 51 5.76 2.60 -4.71
CA ALA A 51 5.87 2.01 -6.04
C ALA A 51 4.80 0.92 -6.29
N ALA A 52 4.49 0.11 -5.28
CA ALA A 52 3.47 -0.92 -5.36
C ALA A 52 2.05 -0.32 -5.51
N VAL A 53 1.77 0.77 -4.78
CA VAL A 53 0.54 1.55 -4.95
C VAL A 53 0.45 2.16 -6.36
N ALA A 54 1.54 2.76 -6.84
CA ALA A 54 1.59 3.34 -8.19
C ALA A 54 1.35 2.29 -9.28
N PHE A 55 1.87 1.07 -9.10
CA PHE A 55 1.58 -0.06 -9.99
C PHE A 55 0.07 -0.37 -10.06
N VAL A 56 -0.60 -0.50 -8.91
CA VAL A 56 -2.05 -0.77 -8.85
C VAL A 56 -2.85 0.34 -9.53
N LEU A 57 -2.50 1.60 -9.27
CA LEU A 57 -3.22 2.74 -9.82
C LEU A 57 -3.11 2.83 -11.36
N ARG A 58 -2.00 2.33 -11.93
CA ARG A 58 -1.75 2.33 -13.39
C ARG A 58 -2.49 1.22 -14.16
N LEU A 59 -3.12 0.28 -13.48
CA LEU A 59 -3.91 -0.77 -14.13
C LEU A 59 -5.13 -0.16 -14.84
N LEU A 60 -5.58 -0.83 -15.91
CA LEU A 60 -6.79 -0.45 -16.65
C LEU A 60 -8.02 -0.38 -15.74
N GLU A 61 -8.99 0.49 -16.08
CA GLU A 61 -10.16 0.78 -15.24
C GLU A 61 -11.07 -0.44 -14.97
N ASP A 62 -11.01 -1.47 -15.81
CA ASP A 62 -11.72 -2.73 -15.68
C ASP A 62 -10.96 -3.79 -14.87
N THR A 63 -9.73 -3.47 -14.46
CA THR A 63 -8.86 -4.35 -13.68
C THR A 63 -8.75 -3.83 -12.25
N VAL A 64 -8.97 -4.73 -11.28
CA VAL A 64 -8.84 -4.43 -9.85
C VAL A 64 -7.92 -5.45 -9.18
N VAL A 65 -6.95 -4.95 -8.42
CA VAL A 65 -6.22 -5.75 -7.43
C VAL A 65 -7.00 -5.62 -6.13
N SER A 66 -7.69 -6.68 -5.71
CA SER A 66 -8.48 -6.65 -4.47
C SER A 66 -7.59 -6.65 -3.21
N ARG A 67 -6.42 -7.29 -3.29
CA ARG A 67 -5.45 -7.42 -2.22
C ARG A 67 -4.03 -7.38 -2.75
N LEU A 68 -3.18 -6.59 -2.09
CA LEU A 68 -1.74 -6.55 -2.35
C LEU A 68 -0.98 -6.70 -1.02
N THR A 69 -0.14 -7.73 -0.93
CA THR A 69 0.79 -7.94 0.18
C THR A 69 2.21 -7.76 -0.34
N ILE A 70 3.01 -6.97 0.36
CA ILE A 70 4.41 -6.68 0.00
C ILE A 70 5.25 -6.67 1.26
N GLY A 71 6.44 -7.26 1.23
CA GLY A 71 7.31 -7.40 2.39
C GLY A 71 8.78 -7.52 2.00
N PRO A 72 9.70 -7.34 2.95
CA PRO A 72 11.13 -7.55 2.72
C PRO A 72 11.41 -9.01 2.38
N ASN A 73 12.37 -9.25 1.48
CA ASN A 73 12.83 -10.59 1.15
C ASN A 73 14.02 -10.97 2.05
N LEU A 74 13.74 -11.60 3.19
CA LEU A 74 14.73 -11.88 4.24
C LEU A 74 15.47 -13.21 4.07
N GLY A 75 15.34 -13.87 2.93
CA GLY A 75 15.89 -15.22 2.71
C GLY A 75 15.29 -16.27 3.66
N PRO A 76 15.67 -17.56 3.49
CA PRO A 76 15.35 -18.58 4.48
C PRO A 76 16.16 -18.34 5.76
N ARG A 77 15.48 -18.34 6.90
CA ARG A 77 16.09 -18.37 8.23
C ARG A 77 16.53 -19.78 8.61
#